data_AF-A0A1P8UNJ1-F1
#
_entry.id   AF-A0A1P8UNJ1-F1
#
_cell.length_a   1.000
_cell.length_b   1.000
_cell.length_c   1.000
_cell.angle_alpha   90.00
_cell.angle_beta   90.00
_cell.angle_gamma   90.00
#
_symmetry.space_group_name_H-M   'P 1'
#
loop_
_entity.id
_entity.type
_entity.pdbx_description
1 polymer ?
#
loop_
_entity_poly.entity_id
_entity_poly.type
_entity_poly.pdbx_seq_one_letter_code
_entity_poly.pdbx_strand_id
1 'polypeptide(L)'
;MLNMYKNKGVNAAIFLGSVVMFAGALWLVRSQETIQDESWMSAMIPHHSIAIMTSERAELTDPRVKALASEIVTAQNREISEMRFLIDDIEANGEAGPEWPLGEADGPAEMEGLQEAIATPVIAGIRPAPLKAEEITRALGSDGQCRFIRAVNADPILVTDGAGNGVAKISGSLVNFTSQDTVTSGGVLSADGGQFTLAPGDADGEDATLLFELTGETPLTVGFTGYWTCNG
;
A
#
# COMPACT_ATOMS: atom_id res chain seq x y z
N MET A 1 12.70 -36.32 25.30
CA MET A 1 12.13 -35.60 26.47
C MET A 1 11.30 -36.47 27.42
N LEU A 2 10.91 -37.71 27.10
CA LEU A 2 10.03 -38.53 27.96
C LEU A 2 10.64 -39.01 29.30
N ASN A 3 11.92 -38.74 29.53
CA ASN A 3 12.68 -39.23 30.69
C ASN A 3 13.27 -38.08 31.54
N MET A 4 12.76 -36.85 31.37
CA MET A 4 13.28 -35.67 32.09
C MET A 4 12.86 -35.70 33.57
N TYR A 5 11.59 -35.98 33.84
CA TYR A 5 11.13 -36.38 35.18
C TYR A 5 10.88 -37.88 35.24
N LYS A 6 11.28 -38.51 36.36
CA LYS A 6 10.96 -39.92 36.65
C LYS A 6 9.45 -40.18 36.71
N ASN A 7 8.67 -39.15 37.06
CA ASN A 7 7.22 -39.21 37.08
C ASN A 7 6.64 -38.91 35.70
N LYS A 8 6.06 -39.94 35.06
CA LYS A 8 5.43 -39.83 33.74
C LYS A 8 4.21 -38.88 33.72
N GLY A 9 3.51 -38.72 34.84
CA GLY A 9 2.39 -37.78 34.96
C GLY A 9 2.85 -36.32 34.89
N VAL A 10 4.00 -35.99 35.48
CA VAL A 10 4.59 -34.65 35.41
C VAL A 10 5.01 -34.33 33.98
N ASN A 11 5.65 -35.28 33.27
CA ASN A 11 5.99 -35.09 31.86
C ASN A 11 4.75 -34.85 31.00
N ALA A 12 3.69 -35.66 31.19
CA ALA A 12 2.45 -35.51 30.43
C ALA A 12 1.76 -34.15 30.68
N ALA A 13 1.74 -33.68 31.93
CA ALA A 13 1.18 -32.38 32.29
C ALA A 13 1.95 -31.22 31.63
N ILE A 14 3.27 -31.28 31.59
CA ILE A 14 4.10 -30.28 30.90
C ILE A 14 3.79 -30.26 29.41
N PHE A 15 3.75 -31.43 28.76
CA PHE A 15 3.45 -31.50 27.32
C PHE A 15 2.07 -30.95 26.97
N LEU A 16 1.03 -31.36 27.71
CA LEU A 16 -0.33 -30.86 27.50
C LEU A 16 -0.40 -29.35 27.76
N GLY A 17 0.23 -28.87 28.85
CA GLY A 17 0.32 -27.44 29.15
C GLY A 17 1.01 -26.65 28.03
N SER A 18 2.12 -27.16 27.49
CA SER A 18 2.84 -26.52 26.37
C SER A 18 2.01 -26.50 25.09
N VAL A 19 1.30 -27.58 24.76
CA VAL A 19 0.41 -27.60 23.57
C VAL A 19 -0.71 -26.60 23.71
N VAL A 20 -1.37 -26.53 24.88
CA VAL A 20 -2.45 -25.57 25.13
C VAL A 20 -1.93 -24.14 25.08
N MET A 21 -0.80 -23.85 25.73
CA MET A 21 -0.19 -22.52 25.71
C MET A 21 0.22 -22.10 24.29
N PHE A 22 0.82 -23.02 23.52
CA PHE A 22 1.21 -22.74 22.15
C PHE A 22 0.00 -22.51 21.24
N ALA A 23 -1.02 -23.37 21.32
CA ALA A 23 -2.25 -23.20 20.53
C ALA A 23 -2.98 -21.90 20.88
N GLY A 24 -3.04 -21.55 22.17
CA GLY A 24 -3.62 -20.29 22.63
C GLY A 24 -2.84 -19.07 22.12
N ALA A 25 -1.52 -19.08 22.25
CA ALA A 25 -0.68 -17.98 21.75
C ALA A 25 -0.77 -17.83 20.21
N LEU A 26 -0.77 -18.96 19.48
CA LEU A 26 -0.92 -18.97 18.03
C LEU A 26 -2.30 -18.46 17.59
N TRP A 27 -3.35 -18.81 18.33
CA TRP A 27 -4.70 -18.30 18.08
C TRP A 27 -4.78 -16.79 18.32
N LEU A 28 -4.23 -16.28 19.43
CA LEU A 28 -4.24 -14.85 19.74
C LEU A 28 -3.48 -14.03 18.68
N VAL A 29 -2.25 -14.42 18.32
CA VAL A 29 -1.45 -13.67 17.34
C VAL A 29 -2.04 -13.72 15.93
N ARG A 30 -2.82 -14.75 15.61
CA ARG A 30 -3.49 -14.86 14.29
C ARG A 30 -4.83 -14.16 14.24
N SER A 31 -5.59 -14.18 15.33
CA SER A 31 -6.93 -13.59 15.37
C SER A 31 -6.89 -12.08 15.60
N GLN A 32 -5.93 -11.60 16.40
CA GLN A 32 -5.82 -10.19 16.81
C GLN A 32 -7.12 -9.65 17.46
N GLU A 33 -8.03 -10.53 17.91
CA GLU A 33 -9.37 -10.17 18.41
C GLU A 33 -9.36 -9.28 19.66
N THR A 34 -8.23 -9.22 20.37
CA THR A 34 -8.09 -8.42 21.60
C THR A 34 -7.42 -7.06 21.37
N ILE A 35 -7.10 -6.69 20.13
CA ILE A 35 -6.47 -5.41 19.80
C ILE A 35 -7.56 -4.40 19.42
N GLN A 36 -7.74 -3.38 20.25
CA GLN A 36 -8.73 -2.31 20.08
C GLN A 36 -8.02 -0.98 19.75
N ASP A 37 -8.77 0.01 19.26
CA ASP A 37 -8.28 1.25 18.65
C ASP A 37 -7.17 1.95 19.47
N GLU A 38 -7.41 2.25 20.75
CA GLU A 38 -6.42 2.90 21.61
C GLU A 38 -5.15 2.05 21.79
N SER A 39 -5.30 0.74 21.97
CA SER A 39 -4.17 -0.18 22.14
C SER A 39 -3.37 -0.34 20.85
N TRP A 40 -4.05 -0.29 19.69
CA TRP A 40 -3.45 -0.31 18.37
C TRP A 40 -2.61 0.95 18.14
N MET A 41 -3.20 2.14 18.38
CA MET A 41 -2.52 3.42 18.21
C MET A 41 -1.33 3.54 19.18
N SER A 42 -1.51 3.14 20.44
CA SER A 42 -0.46 3.15 21.46
C SER A 42 0.73 2.26 21.08
N ALA A 43 0.48 1.11 20.42
CA ALA A 43 1.52 0.23 19.91
C ALA A 43 2.15 0.72 18.60
N MET A 44 1.40 1.47 17.79
CA MET A 44 1.85 1.97 16.50
C MET A 44 2.74 3.22 16.63
N ILE A 45 2.52 4.08 17.63
CA ILE A 45 3.41 5.22 17.94
C ILE A 45 4.90 4.80 18.05
N PRO A 46 5.28 3.81 18.89
CA PRO A 46 6.67 3.37 18.97
C PRO A 46 7.13 2.61 17.72
N HIS A 47 6.26 1.85 17.05
CA HIS A 47 6.59 1.22 15.77
C HIS A 47 7.01 2.26 14.73
N HIS A 48 6.25 3.34 14.61
CA HIS A 48 6.56 4.44 13.72
C HIS A 48 7.83 5.21 14.12
N SER A 49 8.01 5.42 15.42
CA SER A 49 9.20 6.08 15.96
C SER A 49 10.50 5.36 15.58
N ILE A 50 10.48 4.02 15.46
CA ILE A 50 11.64 3.24 14.99
C ILE A 50 11.96 3.54 13.52
N ALA A 51 10.93 3.67 12.66
CA ALA A 51 11.14 4.00 11.26
C ALA A 51 11.70 5.42 11.10
N ILE A 52 11.15 6.40 11.83
CA ILE A 52 11.69 7.77 11.86
C ILE A 52 13.16 7.77 12.27
N MET A 53 13.48 7.15 13.42
CA MET A 53 14.85 7.09 13.93
C MET A 53 15.81 6.42 12.92
N THR A 54 15.37 5.33 12.28
CA THR A 54 16.16 4.62 11.27
C THR A 54 16.40 5.50 10.06
N SER A 55 15.36 6.17 9.55
CA SER A 55 15.43 7.06 8.40
C SER A 55 16.31 8.30 8.65
N GLU A 56 16.26 8.89 9.84
CA GLU A 56 17.08 10.06 10.20
C GLU A 56 18.57 9.72 10.39
N ARG A 57 18.89 8.49 10.82
CA ARG A 57 20.26 8.07 11.13
C ARG A 57 20.96 7.30 10.02
N ALA A 58 20.23 6.93 8.97
CA ALA A 58 20.79 6.18 7.85
C ALA A 58 21.80 7.03 7.06
N GLU A 59 22.96 6.45 6.73
CA GLU A 59 23.99 7.08 5.89
C GLU A 59 23.63 6.96 4.40
N LEU A 60 22.51 7.57 4.00
CA LEU A 60 22.00 7.50 2.63
C LEU A 60 22.82 8.40 1.71
N THR A 61 23.11 7.93 0.49
CA THR A 61 23.89 8.68 -0.51
C THR A 61 23.11 8.94 -1.80
N ASP A 62 22.26 8.01 -2.24
CA ASP A 62 21.37 8.19 -3.40
C ASP A 62 20.29 9.24 -3.07
N PRO A 63 20.14 10.31 -3.90
CA PRO A 63 19.18 11.38 -3.66
C PRO A 63 17.72 10.92 -3.68
N ARG A 64 17.38 9.87 -4.45
CA ARG A 64 16.02 9.31 -4.49
C ARG A 64 15.69 8.63 -3.16
N VAL A 65 16.65 7.92 -2.59
CA VAL A 65 16.48 7.23 -1.30
C VAL A 65 16.43 8.23 -0.15
N LYS A 66 17.19 9.34 -0.21
CA LYS A 66 17.07 10.45 0.75
C LYS A 66 15.69 11.10 0.72
N ALA A 67 15.17 11.39 -0.47
CA ALA A 67 13.83 11.95 -0.62
C ALA A 67 12.78 11.01 -0.01
N LEU A 68 12.85 9.71 -0.33
CA LEU A 68 11.97 8.69 0.25
C LEU A 68 12.06 8.66 1.79
N ALA A 69 13.26 8.70 2.37
CA ALA A 69 13.43 8.73 3.81
C ALA A 69 12.82 9.99 4.45
N SER A 70 12.99 11.17 3.84
CA SER A 70 12.39 12.42 4.30
C SER A 70 10.86 12.37 4.27
N GLU A 71 10.29 11.75 3.24
CA GLU A 71 8.84 11.57 3.14
C GLU A 71 8.31 10.60 4.20
N ILE A 72 9.01 9.49 4.44
CA ILE A 72 8.67 8.54 5.53
C ILE A 72 8.65 9.27 6.87
N VAL A 73 9.69 10.06 7.17
CA VAL A 73 9.77 10.83 8.43
C VAL A 73 8.60 11.81 8.54
N THR A 74 8.27 12.51 7.46
CA THR A 74 7.18 13.49 7.45
C THR A 74 5.82 12.82 7.66
N ALA A 75 5.55 11.75 6.90
CA ALA A 75 4.29 10.99 6.99
C ALA A 75 4.10 10.39 8.38
N GLN A 76 5.12 9.71 8.90
CA GLN A 76 4.99 9.02 10.19
C GLN A 76 4.94 9.99 11.39
N ASN A 77 5.59 11.15 11.33
CA ASN A 77 5.41 12.19 12.35
C ASN A 77 3.98 12.72 12.36
N ARG A 78 3.37 12.94 11.19
CA ARG A 78 1.95 13.32 11.08
C ARG A 78 1.06 12.25 11.69
N GLU A 79 1.24 10.99 11.32
CA GLU A 79 0.46 9.86 11.84
C GLU A 79 0.61 9.71 13.35
N ILE A 80 1.82 9.87 13.91
CA ILE A 80 2.03 9.89 15.37
C ILE A 80 1.25 11.03 16.03
N SER A 81 1.26 12.22 15.45
CA SER A 81 0.51 13.36 15.98
C SER A 81 -0.99 13.11 15.98
N GLU A 82 -1.50 12.50 14.90
CA GLU A 82 -2.91 12.15 14.74
C GLU A 82 -3.33 11.06 15.72
N MET A 83 -2.54 9.98 15.85
CA MET A 83 -2.79 8.92 16.82
C MET A 83 -2.80 9.43 18.27
N ARG A 84 -1.86 10.31 18.65
CA ARG A 84 -1.86 10.91 19.99
C ARG A 84 -3.13 11.72 20.25
N PHE A 85 -3.52 12.53 19.27
CA PHE A 85 -4.76 13.29 19.36
C PHE A 85 -5.98 12.37 19.50
N LEU A 86 -6.08 11.32 18.68
CA LEU A 86 -7.21 10.39 18.70
C LEU A 86 -7.29 9.58 20.01
N ILE A 87 -6.14 9.16 20.58
CA ILE A 87 -6.12 8.54 21.92
C ILE A 87 -6.71 9.51 22.95
N ASP A 88 -6.18 10.73 23.02
CA ASP A 88 -6.66 11.73 23.99
C ASP A 88 -8.14 12.09 23.78
N ASP A 89 -8.59 12.17 22.53
CA ASP A 89 -9.97 12.50 22.17
C ASP A 89 -10.95 11.37 22.52
N ILE A 90 -10.61 10.12 22.20
CA ILE A 90 -11.44 8.95 22.53
C ILE A 90 -11.51 8.77 24.05
N GLU A 91 -10.40 8.94 24.77
CA GLU A 91 -10.39 8.88 26.24
C GLU A 91 -11.30 9.94 26.87
N ALA A 92 -11.38 11.14 26.27
CA ALA A 92 -12.17 12.26 26.77
C ALA A 92 -13.64 12.23 26.33
N ASN A 93 -13.91 11.84 25.09
CA ASN A 93 -15.19 12.04 24.39
C ASN A 93 -15.87 10.73 23.95
N GLY A 94 -15.18 9.60 24.04
CA GLY A 94 -15.64 8.30 23.54
C GLY A 94 -15.43 8.12 22.03
N GLU A 95 -15.71 6.92 21.53
CA GLU A 95 -15.59 6.59 20.11
C GLU A 95 -16.56 7.40 19.23
N ALA A 96 -16.07 7.82 18.06
CA ALA A 96 -16.87 8.55 17.09
C ALA A 96 -17.92 7.63 16.42
N GLY A 97 -19.12 8.16 16.18
CA GLY A 97 -20.19 7.48 15.45
C GLY A 97 -19.97 7.45 13.94
N PRO A 98 -20.76 6.66 13.19
CA PRO A 98 -20.67 6.52 11.73
C PRO A 98 -20.92 7.83 10.95
N GLU A 99 -21.51 8.83 11.59
CA GLU A 99 -21.73 10.17 11.04
C GLU A 99 -20.50 11.08 11.07
N TRP A 100 -19.39 10.65 11.67
CA TRP A 100 -18.18 11.46 11.75
C TRP A 100 -17.61 11.77 10.36
N PRO A 101 -17.29 13.04 10.06
CA PRO A 101 -16.81 13.42 8.74
C PRO A 101 -15.37 12.94 8.54
N LEU A 102 -15.21 11.75 7.95
CA LEU A 102 -13.90 11.14 7.64
C LEU A 102 -13.25 11.71 6.37
N GLY A 103 -13.91 12.65 5.69
CA GLY A 103 -13.40 13.26 4.47
C GLY A 103 -13.33 12.30 3.28
N GLU A 104 -14.18 11.27 3.26
CA GLU A 104 -14.40 10.51 2.04
C GLU A 104 -14.87 11.46 0.93
N ALA A 105 -14.23 11.39 -0.23
CA ALA A 105 -14.72 12.12 -1.40
C ALA A 105 -16.13 11.61 -1.71
N ASP A 106 -17.11 12.52 -1.71
CA ASP A 106 -18.48 12.18 -2.10
C ASP A 106 -18.50 11.80 -3.58
N GLY A 107 -18.63 10.51 -3.86
CA GLY A 107 -18.83 9.98 -5.21
C GLY A 107 -17.67 9.15 -5.76
N PRO A 108 -17.89 8.51 -6.93
CA PRO A 108 -16.83 7.74 -7.59
C PRO A 108 -15.70 8.67 -8.05
N ALA A 109 -14.46 8.17 -8.02
CA ALA A 109 -13.33 8.86 -8.63
C ALA A 109 -13.67 9.25 -10.08
N GLU A 110 -13.53 10.54 -10.38
CA GLU A 110 -13.81 11.08 -11.70
C GLU A 110 -12.63 10.83 -12.66
N MET A 111 -12.94 10.81 -13.95
CA MET A 111 -11.94 10.71 -15.01
C MET A 111 -11.38 12.10 -15.30
N GLU A 112 -10.09 12.30 -15.06
CA GLU A 112 -9.42 13.59 -15.23
C GLU A 112 -8.14 13.44 -16.04
N GLY A 113 -7.67 14.57 -16.60
CA GLY A 113 -6.33 14.64 -17.18
C GLY A 113 -5.25 14.56 -16.09
N LEU A 114 -4.08 14.00 -16.42
CA LEU A 114 -2.99 13.84 -15.44
C LEU A 114 -2.60 15.19 -14.80
N GLN A 115 -2.59 16.28 -15.56
CA GLN A 115 -2.26 17.63 -15.08
C GLN A 115 -3.24 18.13 -14.03
N GLU A 116 -4.53 17.85 -14.24
CA GLU A 116 -5.60 18.24 -13.32
C GLU A 116 -5.52 17.42 -12.04
N ALA A 117 -5.32 16.10 -12.16
CA ALA A 117 -5.15 15.21 -11.03
C ALA A 117 -3.96 15.63 -10.13
N ILE A 118 -2.80 16.00 -10.72
CA ILE A 118 -1.61 16.42 -9.95
C ILE A 118 -1.68 17.87 -9.43
N ALA A 119 -2.61 18.70 -9.92
CA ALA A 119 -2.79 20.06 -9.43
C ALA A 119 -3.46 20.11 -8.04
N THR A 120 -4.04 19.00 -7.60
CA THR A 120 -4.69 18.84 -6.30
C THR A 120 -3.65 18.84 -5.16
N PRO A 121 -3.87 19.54 -4.02
CA PRO A 121 -2.88 19.75 -2.96
C PRO A 121 -2.45 18.51 -2.14
N VAL A 122 -2.79 17.29 -2.56
CA VAL A 122 -2.37 16.06 -1.87
C VAL A 122 -0.97 15.67 -2.35
N ILE A 123 0.08 16.28 -1.76
CA ILE A 123 1.49 16.02 -2.10
C ILE A 123 1.87 14.53 -1.88
N ALA A 124 1.21 13.83 -0.96
CA ALA A 124 1.38 12.39 -0.75
C ALA A 124 0.69 11.51 -1.82
N GLY A 125 -0.16 12.08 -2.67
CA GLY A 125 -1.06 11.39 -3.61
C GLY A 125 -0.60 11.37 -5.07
N ILE A 126 0.54 12.00 -5.41
CA ILE A 126 1.02 12.04 -6.80
C ILE A 126 1.45 10.64 -7.29
N ARG A 127 1.64 9.68 -6.38
CA ARG A 127 1.94 8.29 -6.73
C ARG A 127 0.68 7.52 -7.16
N PRO A 128 0.84 6.50 -8.03
CA PRO A 128 -0.24 5.58 -8.36
C PRO A 128 -0.81 4.90 -7.11
N ALA A 129 -2.09 5.14 -6.86
CA ALA A 129 -2.84 4.56 -5.76
C ALA A 129 -3.56 3.27 -6.19
N PRO A 130 -3.89 2.38 -5.25
CA PRO A 130 -4.63 1.16 -5.58
C PRO A 130 -6.01 1.44 -6.22
N LEU A 131 -6.35 0.63 -7.23
CA LEU A 131 -7.59 0.67 -7.98
C LEU A 131 -8.59 -0.36 -7.45
N LYS A 132 -9.84 0.07 -7.22
CA LYS A 132 -10.97 -0.80 -6.93
C LYS A 132 -11.52 -1.43 -8.22
N ALA A 133 -12.12 -2.61 -8.12
CA ALA A 133 -12.69 -3.32 -9.28
C ALA A 133 -13.67 -2.45 -10.08
N GLU A 134 -14.59 -1.76 -9.40
CA GLU A 134 -15.60 -0.89 -10.02
C GLU A 134 -14.99 0.28 -10.80
N GLU A 135 -13.83 0.79 -10.36
CA GLU A 135 -13.12 1.89 -11.03
C GLU A 135 -12.47 1.40 -12.32
N ILE A 136 -11.91 0.18 -12.30
CA ILE A 136 -11.33 -0.48 -13.47
C ILE A 136 -12.42 -0.70 -14.52
N THR A 137 -13.54 -1.33 -14.15
CA THR A 137 -14.65 -1.59 -15.08
C THR A 137 -15.22 -0.29 -15.65
N ARG A 138 -15.31 0.78 -14.85
CA ARG A 138 -15.80 2.08 -15.32
C ARG A 138 -14.84 2.73 -16.33
N ALA A 139 -13.54 2.66 -16.08
CA ALA A 139 -12.53 3.29 -16.92
C ALA A 139 -12.27 2.53 -18.23
N LEU A 140 -12.19 1.19 -18.15
CA LEU A 140 -11.82 0.33 -19.30
C LEU A 140 -13.01 -0.38 -19.96
N GLY A 141 -14.21 -0.30 -19.38
CA GLY A 141 -15.38 -1.07 -19.84
C GLY A 141 -15.26 -2.59 -19.62
N SER A 142 -14.23 -3.04 -18.91
CA SER A 142 -13.91 -4.44 -18.60
C SER A 142 -13.08 -4.52 -17.33
N ASP A 143 -12.82 -5.73 -16.82
CA ASP A 143 -11.99 -5.93 -15.62
C ASP A 143 -10.48 -5.75 -15.88
N GLY A 144 -10.11 -5.37 -17.11
CA GLY A 144 -8.73 -5.28 -17.58
C GLY A 144 -8.11 -6.64 -17.90
N GLN A 145 -7.18 -6.65 -18.85
CA GLN A 145 -6.44 -7.83 -19.23
C GLN A 145 -5.17 -8.00 -18.38
N CYS A 146 -4.41 -6.92 -18.19
CA CYS A 146 -3.13 -6.97 -17.49
C CYS A 146 -3.09 -6.03 -16.29
N ARG A 147 -2.37 -6.43 -15.24
CA ARG A 147 -2.37 -5.76 -13.94
C ARG A 147 -0.96 -5.70 -13.36
N PHE A 148 -0.58 -4.53 -12.86
CA PHE A 148 0.62 -4.36 -12.04
C PHE A 148 0.25 -4.26 -10.55
N ILE A 149 0.73 -5.18 -9.74
CA ILE A 149 0.57 -5.18 -8.27
C ILE A 149 1.94 -5.05 -7.59
N ARG A 150 2.00 -4.31 -6.48
CA ARG A 150 3.27 -4.08 -5.74
C ARG A 150 3.67 -5.23 -4.82
N ALA A 151 2.72 -6.07 -4.43
CA ALA A 151 2.92 -7.17 -3.50
C ALA A 151 1.86 -8.25 -3.70
N VAL A 152 2.15 -9.47 -3.23
CA VAL A 152 1.19 -10.58 -3.23
C VAL A 152 -0.04 -10.18 -2.41
N ASN A 153 -1.23 -10.29 -3.01
CA ASN A 153 -2.54 -9.86 -2.47
C ASN A 153 -2.77 -8.34 -2.37
N ALA A 154 -2.01 -7.51 -3.09
CA ALA A 154 -2.29 -6.07 -3.20
C ALA A 154 -3.22 -5.78 -4.38
N ASP A 155 -4.06 -4.74 -4.23
CA ASP A 155 -4.81 -4.16 -5.34
C ASP A 155 -3.87 -3.52 -6.38
N PRO A 156 -4.23 -3.55 -7.67
CA PRO A 156 -3.37 -3.06 -8.73
C PRO A 156 -3.27 -1.54 -8.71
N ILE A 157 -2.11 -1.03 -9.10
CA ILE A 157 -1.86 0.41 -9.23
C ILE A 157 -1.83 0.87 -10.70
N LEU A 158 -1.80 -0.08 -11.63
CA LEU A 158 -1.98 0.11 -13.06
C LEU A 158 -2.71 -1.11 -13.61
N VAL A 159 -3.75 -0.88 -14.42
CA VAL A 159 -4.49 -1.93 -15.13
C VAL A 159 -4.60 -1.54 -16.59
N THR A 160 -4.44 -2.49 -17.50
CA THR A 160 -4.55 -2.27 -18.94
C THR A 160 -5.49 -3.27 -19.59
N ASP A 161 -6.08 -2.88 -20.72
CA ASP A 161 -6.88 -3.78 -21.56
C ASP A 161 -6.02 -4.66 -22.50
N GLY A 162 -4.69 -4.53 -22.43
CA GLY A 162 -3.70 -5.20 -23.29
C GLY A 162 -3.61 -4.66 -24.72
N ALA A 163 -4.62 -3.92 -25.19
CA ALA A 163 -4.69 -3.28 -26.51
C ALA A 163 -4.08 -1.87 -26.53
N GLY A 164 -3.53 -1.42 -25.40
CA GLY A 164 -2.81 -0.15 -25.29
C GLY A 164 -3.57 0.90 -24.48
N ASN A 165 -4.72 0.60 -23.88
CA ASN A 165 -5.37 1.50 -22.92
C ASN A 165 -5.07 1.04 -21.50
N GLY A 166 -4.70 1.98 -20.63
CA GLY A 166 -4.38 1.72 -19.24
C GLY A 166 -4.97 2.77 -18.32
N VAL A 167 -5.35 2.37 -17.12
CA VAL A 167 -5.86 3.26 -16.08
C VAL A 167 -4.99 3.18 -14.83
N ALA A 168 -4.71 4.34 -14.24
CA ALA A 168 -4.11 4.48 -12.92
C ALA A 168 -4.86 5.55 -12.12
N LYS A 169 -4.82 5.44 -10.79
CA LYS A 169 -5.40 6.44 -9.90
C LYS A 169 -4.30 7.35 -9.38
N ILE A 170 -4.39 8.64 -9.66
CA ILE A 170 -3.41 9.66 -9.27
C ILE A 170 -4.15 10.74 -8.48
N SER A 171 -3.69 11.03 -7.27
CA SER A 171 -4.29 12.04 -6.38
C SER A 171 -5.80 11.89 -6.12
N GLY A 172 -6.34 10.67 -6.28
CA GLY A 172 -7.77 10.39 -6.13
C GLY A 172 -8.57 10.32 -7.44
N SER A 173 -8.01 10.83 -8.54
CA SER A 173 -8.65 10.84 -9.86
C SER A 173 -8.20 9.67 -10.73
N LEU A 174 -9.07 9.17 -11.59
CA LEU A 174 -8.72 8.15 -12.58
C LEU A 174 -8.13 8.82 -13.81
N VAL A 175 -6.93 8.40 -14.19
CA VAL A 175 -6.20 8.94 -15.34
C VAL A 175 -6.02 7.82 -16.36
N ASN A 176 -6.42 8.10 -17.60
CA ASN A 176 -6.20 7.21 -18.74
C ASN A 176 -4.80 7.44 -19.32
N PHE A 177 -4.08 6.36 -19.58
CA PHE A 177 -2.82 6.32 -20.28
C PHE A 177 -2.97 5.45 -21.52
N THR A 178 -2.31 5.83 -22.61
CA THR A 178 -2.45 5.16 -23.91
C THR A 178 -1.09 4.78 -24.48
N SER A 179 -1.06 3.70 -25.24
CA SER A 179 0.08 3.21 -26.00
C SER A 179 -0.32 2.98 -27.45
N GLN A 180 0.64 3.10 -28.37
CA GLN A 180 0.42 2.79 -29.79
C GLN A 180 0.48 1.28 -30.07
N ASP A 181 1.11 0.52 -29.17
CA ASP A 181 1.34 -0.91 -29.29
C ASP A 181 0.62 -1.69 -28.17
N THR A 182 0.53 -3.01 -28.32
CA THR A 182 0.05 -3.89 -27.25
C THR A 182 1.04 -3.87 -26.08
N VAL A 183 0.52 -3.82 -24.86
CA VAL A 183 1.34 -3.68 -23.64
C VAL A 183 1.44 -4.95 -22.81
N THR A 184 1.02 -6.10 -23.36
CA THR A 184 1.01 -7.39 -22.64
C THR A 184 2.42 -7.84 -22.25
N SER A 185 3.43 -7.55 -23.09
CA SER A 185 4.85 -7.83 -22.85
C SER A 185 5.63 -6.63 -22.29
N GLY A 186 4.94 -5.69 -21.64
CA GLY A 186 5.51 -4.39 -21.26
C GLY A 186 5.52 -3.38 -22.41
N GLY A 187 5.89 -2.14 -22.09
CA GLY A 187 5.81 -1.02 -23.01
C GLY A 187 5.70 0.31 -22.30
N VAL A 188 5.43 1.36 -23.07
CA VAL A 188 5.22 2.72 -22.53
C VAL A 188 3.76 3.12 -22.73
N LEU A 189 3.17 3.63 -21.65
CA LEU A 189 1.81 4.17 -21.60
C LEU A 189 1.91 5.64 -21.25
N SER A 190 1.43 6.52 -22.12
CA SER A 190 1.56 7.97 -21.96
C SER A 190 0.22 8.63 -21.72
N ALA A 191 0.25 9.69 -20.91
CA ALA A 191 -0.81 10.68 -20.79
C ALA A 191 -0.19 12.06 -21.03
N ASP A 192 -1.01 13.11 -21.13
CA ASP A 192 -0.45 14.46 -21.14
C ASP A 192 0.39 14.67 -19.87
N GLY A 193 1.55 15.32 -19.99
CA GLY A 193 2.57 15.59 -18.97
C GLY A 193 3.10 14.43 -18.10
N GLY A 194 2.98 13.17 -18.53
CA GLY A 194 3.64 12.05 -17.87
C GLY A 194 3.48 10.70 -18.55
N GLN A 195 4.18 9.69 -18.05
CA GLN A 195 4.17 8.34 -18.61
C GLN A 195 4.42 7.26 -17.56
N PHE A 196 4.01 6.05 -17.91
CA PHE A 196 4.45 4.81 -17.31
C PHE A 196 5.36 4.05 -18.28
N THR A 197 6.51 3.60 -17.80
CA THR A 197 7.33 2.60 -18.48
C THR A 197 7.26 1.29 -17.72
N LEU A 198 6.79 0.25 -18.39
CA LEU A 198 6.64 -1.09 -17.85
C LEU A 198 7.66 -2.02 -18.51
N ALA A 199 8.53 -2.62 -17.71
CA ALA A 199 9.33 -3.75 -18.15
C ALA A 199 8.78 -5.03 -17.51
N PRO A 200 8.48 -6.06 -18.33
CA PRO A 200 7.94 -7.31 -17.82
C PRO A 200 8.97 -8.00 -16.92
N GLY A 201 8.45 -8.80 -16.00
CA GLY A 201 9.21 -9.61 -15.09
C GLY A 201 9.77 -10.89 -15.73
N ASP A 202 10.02 -11.88 -14.88
CA ASP A 202 10.32 -13.24 -15.31
C ASP A 202 9.09 -13.95 -15.94
N ALA A 203 9.21 -15.26 -16.18
CA ALA A 203 8.16 -16.05 -16.82
C ALA A 203 6.85 -16.11 -16.01
N ASP A 204 6.92 -15.95 -14.69
CA ASP A 204 5.78 -15.93 -13.79
C ASP A 204 5.26 -14.51 -13.55
N GLY A 205 5.89 -13.51 -14.17
CA GLY A 205 5.56 -12.10 -14.05
C GLY A 205 6.14 -11.44 -12.80
N GLU A 206 7.00 -12.13 -12.04
CA GLU A 206 7.68 -11.59 -10.86
C GLU A 206 8.85 -10.67 -11.27
N ASP A 207 9.27 -9.78 -10.38
CA ASP A 207 10.35 -8.80 -10.64
C ASP A 207 10.05 -7.82 -11.80
N ALA A 208 8.78 -7.67 -12.18
CA ALA A 208 8.36 -6.67 -13.14
C ALA A 208 8.65 -5.27 -12.58
N THR A 209 9.05 -4.33 -13.45
CA THR A 209 9.33 -2.96 -13.05
C THR A 209 8.35 -1.98 -13.68
N LEU A 210 7.83 -1.07 -12.87
CA LEU A 210 6.97 0.02 -13.30
C LEU A 210 7.61 1.34 -12.90
N LEU A 211 7.92 2.17 -13.90
CA LEU A 211 8.45 3.51 -13.71
C LEU A 211 7.36 4.53 -14.05
N PHE A 212 7.02 5.38 -13.09
CA PHE A 212 6.13 6.52 -13.29
C PHE A 212 6.95 7.80 -13.40
N GLU A 213 6.72 8.57 -14.45
CA GLU A 213 7.46 9.80 -14.75
C GLU A 213 6.50 10.95 -15.05
N LEU A 214 6.70 12.09 -14.39
CA LEU A 214 6.05 13.36 -14.68
C LEU A 214 7.05 14.28 -15.38
N THR A 215 6.62 14.88 -16.49
CA THR A 215 7.47 15.72 -17.37
C THR A 215 7.12 17.21 -17.32
N GLY A 216 6.23 17.61 -16.39
CA GLY A 216 5.76 18.98 -16.20
C GLY A 216 6.64 19.87 -15.31
N GLU A 217 6.03 20.90 -14.70
CA GLU A 217 6.73 21.93 -13.91
C GLU A 217 7.45 21.37 -12.66
N THR A 218 6.89 20.34 -12.05
CA THR A 218 7.46 19.59 -10.93
C THR A 218 7.76 18.15 -11.37
N PRO A 219 8.91 17.92 -12.05
CA PRO A 219 9.24 16.59 -12.53
C PRO A 219 9.42 15.62 -11.37
N LEU A 220 8.87 14.42 -11.53
CA LEU A 220 8.91 13.35 -10.54
C LEU A 220 9.15 12.03 -11.25
N THR A 221 10.00 11.19 -10.67
CA THR A 221 10.21 9.83 -11.14
C THR A 221 10.12 8.87 -9.95
N VAL A 222 9.20 7.91 -10.04
CA VAL A 222 9.00 6.88 -9.00
C VAL A 222 9.00 5.51 -9.65
N GLY A 223 9.86 4.62 -9.16
CA GLY A 223 9.94 3.24 -9.62
C GLY A 223 9.34 2.27 -8.62
N PHE A 224 8.74 1.20 -9.13
CA PHE A 224 8.21 0.07 -8.38
C PHE A 224 8.73 -1.22 -8.97
N THR A 225 9.08 -2.18 -8.11
CA THR A 225 9.21 -3.60 -8.49
C THR A 225 7.98 -4.32 -7.95
N GLY A 226 7.45 -5.26 -8.72
CA GLY A 226 6.23 -5.97 -8.37
C GLY A 226 5.94 -7.09 -9.35
N TYR A 227 4.65 -7.35 -9.54
CA TYR A 227 4.18 -8.44 -10.39
C TYR A 227 3.39 -7.86 -11.55
N TRP A 228 3.70 -8.29 -12.77
CA TRP A 228 2.95 -7.98 -13.98
C TRP A 228 2.28 -9.24 -14.49
N THR A 229 0.95 -9.28 -14.40
CA THR A 229 0.17 -10.47 -14.78
C THR A 229 -0.87 -10.10 -15.83
N CYS A 230 -0.92 -10.87 -16.90
CA CYS A 230 -1.92 -10.74 -17.96
C CYS A 230 -2.78 -12.01 -17.99
N ASN A 231 -4.10 -11.83 -17.88
CA ASN A 231 -5.04 -12.90 -18.15
C ASN A 231 -5.10 -13.10 -19.67
N GLY A 232 -4.74 -14.31 -20.12
CA GLY A 232 -4.84 -14.74 -21.52
C GLY A 232 -6.23 -15.28 -21.84
#